data_AF-A0A530QZK4-F1
#
_entry.id   AF-A0A530QZK4-F1
#
_cell.length_a   1.000
_cell.length_b   1.000
_cell.length_c   1.000
_cell.angle_alpha   90.00
_cell.angle_beta   90.00
_cell.angle_gamma   90.00
#
_symmetry.space_group_name_H-M   'P 1'
#
loop_
_entity.id
_entity.type
_entity.pdbx_description
1 polymer ?
#
loop_
_entity_poly.entity_id
_entity_poly.type
_entity_poly.pdbx_seq_one_letter_code
_entity_poly.pdbx_strand_id
1 'polypeptide(L)' 'SYGRALQAAPQKAWSGKAANVAAAQAAFAHRAHMNHLAALGKWQPDLEQAA' A
#
# COMPACT_ATOMS: atom_id res chain seq x y z
N SER A 1 -11.47 -1.46 9.73
CA SER A 1 -10.20 -1.00 10.31
C SER A 1 -9.09 -1.93 9.85
N TYR A 2 -8.12 -1.44 9.07
CA TYR A 2 -7.07 -2.24 8.44
C TYR A 2 -5.70 -1.93 9.08
N GLY A 3 -5.27 -2.75 10.05
CA GLY A 3 -3.94 -2.61 10.65
C GLY A 3 -2.85 -3.16 9.72
N ARG A 4 -2.58 -4.47 9.82
CA ARG A 4 -1.51 -5.14 9.05
C ARG A 4 -1.66 -5.02 7.53
N ALA A 5 -2.89 -5.04 7.01
CA ALA A 5 -3.15 -5.00 5.56
C ALA A 5 -2.76 -3.66 4.89
N LEU A 6 -2.63 -2.60 5.67
CA LEU A 6 -2.25 -1.26 5.19
C LEU A 6 -0.78 -0.92 5.53
N GLN A 7 -0.23 -1.49 6.61
CA GLN A 7 1.09 -1.11 7.12
C GLN A 7 2.22 -2.09 6.79
N ALA A 8 1.93 -3.37 6.53
CA ALA A 8 3.00 -4.38 6.34
C ALA A 8 3.90 -4.07 5.13
N ALA A 9 3.32 -3.71 3.99
CA ALA A 9 4.06 -3.34 2.78
C ALA A 9 4.92 -2.08 2.95
N PRO A 10 4.38 -0.93 3.41
CA PRO A 10 5.19 0.27 3.61
C PRO A 10 6.25 0.11 4.70
N GLN A 11 5.97 -0.65 5.77
CA GLN A 11 6.96 -0.93 6.81
C GLN A 11 8.13 -1.76 6.26
N LYS A 12 7.85 -2.75 5.41
CA LYS A 12 8.89 -3.54 4.72
C LYS A 12 9.71 -2.66 3.78
N ALA A 13 9.07 -1.79 2.99
CA ALA A 13 9.76 -0.88 2.07
C ALA A 13 10.63 0.14 2.81
N TRP A 14 10.14 0.70 3.93
CA TRP A 14 10.88 1.63 4.75
C TRP A 14 12.15 1.01 5.37
N SER A 15 12.04 -0.20 5.92
CA SER A 15 13.16 -0.90 6.57
C SER A 15 13.89 -0.09 7.66
N GLY A 16 13.23 0.90 8.26
CA GLY A 16 13.82 1.80 9.26
C GLY A 16 14.80 2.84 8.70
N LYS A 17 14.92 2.98 7.38
CA LYS A 17 15.90 3.86 6.72
C LYS A 17 15.25 5.16 6.24
N ALA A 18 15.79 6.31 6.63
CA ALA A 18 15.29 7.61 6.18
C ALA A 18 15.31 7.76 4.64
N ALA A 19 16.31 7.19 3.98
CA ALA A 19 16.41 7.17 2.52
C ALA A 19 15.24 6.45 1.83
N ASN A 20 14.51 5.58 2.54
CA ASN A 20 13.43 4.77 1.96
C ASN A 20 12.04 5.37 2.20
N VAL A 21 11.95 6.59 2.76
CA VAL A 21 10.65 7.22 3.07
C VAL A 21 9.77 7.34 1.82
N ALA A 22 10.33 7.71 0.66
CA ALA A 22 9.57 7.79 -0.59
C ALA A 22 9.01 6.42 -1.02
N ALA A 23 9.82 5.36 -0.95
CA ALA A 23 9.38 4.00 -1.27
C ALA A 23 8.28 3.50 -0.31
N ALA A 24 8.39 3.83 0.98
CA ALA A 24 7.37 3.51 1.97
C ALA A 24 6.05 4.27 1.70
N GLN A 25 6.12 5.55 1.34
CA GLN A 25 4.94 6.36 0.99
C GLN A 25 4.23 5.80 -0.25
N ALA A 26 4.97 5.42 -1.29
CA ALA A 26 4.41 4.81 -2.49
C ALA A 26 3.66 3.49 -2.15
N ALA A 27 4.30 2.61 -1.38
CA ALA A 27 3.67 1.35 -0.95
C ALA A 27 2.42 1.58 -0.09
N PHE A 28 2.43 2.58 0.80
CA PHE A 28 1.26 2.94 1.61
C PHE A 28 0.11 3.47 0.74
N ALA A 29 0.40 4.42 -0.15
CA ALA A 29 -0.59 5.01 -1.04
C ALA A 29 -1.24 3.95 -1.94
N HIS A 30 -0.45 3.02 -2.47
CA HIS A 30 -0.95 1.88 -3.22
C HIS A 30 -1.94 1.04 -2.40
N ARG A 31 -1.56 0.60 -1.19
CA ARG A 31 -2.47 -0.18 -0.32
C ARG A 31 -3.73 0.59 0.07
N ALA A 32 -3.61 1.90 0.32
CA ALA A 32 -4.77 2.74 0.62
C ALA A 32 -5.74 2.79 -0.57
N HIS A 33 -5.22 2.98 -1.79
CA HIS A 33 -6.02 3.00 -3.01
C HIS A 33 -6.69 1.64 -3.28
N MET A 34 -5.97 0.53 -3.13
CA MET A 34 -6.53 -0.81 -3.31
C MET A 34 -7.65 -1.11 -2.31
N ASN A 35 -7.47 -0.75 -1.02
CA ASN A 35 -8.51 -0.91 -0.02
C ASN A 35 -9.73 -0.01 -0.29
N HIS A 36 -9.52 1.20 -0.79
CA HIS A 36 -10.61 2.08 -1.18
C HIS A 36 -11.44 1.47 -2.33
N LEU A 37 -10.78 0.98 -3.37
CA LEU A 37 -11.46 0.29 -4.47
C LEU A 37 -12.18 -0.96 -4.01
N ALA A 38 -11.60 -1.72 -3.08
CA ALA A 38 -12.23 -2.92 -2.51
C ALA A 38 -13.49 -2.56 -1.73
N ALA A 39 -13.47 -1.47 -0.95
CA ALA A 39 -14.65 -0.98 -0.22
C ALA A 39 -15.78 -0.54 -1.15
N LEU A 40 -15.46 -0.10 -2.37
CA LEU A 40 -16.43 0.23 -3.41
C LEU A 40 -16.87 -0.97 -4.26
N GLY A 41 -16.32 -2.18 -4.03
CA GLY A 41 -16.55 -3.35 -4.88
C GLY A 41 -15.93 -3.23 -6.28
N LYS A 42 -14.96 -2.35 -6.47
CA LYS A 42 -14.31 -2.04 -7.76
C LYS A 42 -12.89 -2.59 -7.89
N TRP A 43 -12.36 -3.19 -6.82
CA TRP A 43 -11.02 -3.79 -6.84
C TRP A 43 -10.97 -4.98 -7.79
N GLN A 44 -9.87 -5.08 -8.54
CA GLN A 44 -9.56 -6.19 -9.44
C GLN A 44 -8.06 -6.52 -9.30
N PRO A 45 -7.66 -7.79 -9.47
CA PRO A 45 -6.26 -8.21 -9.33
C PRO A 45 -5.29 -7.43 -10.22
N ASP A 46 -5.70 -7.07 -11.43
CA ASP A 46 -4.86 -6.38 -12.41
C ASP A 46 -4.45 -4.96 -11.95
N LEU A 47 -5.20 -4.35 -11.02
CA LEU A 47 -4.89 -3.04 -10.47
C LEU A 47 -3.70 -3.06 -9.51
N GLU A 48 -3.27 -4.23 -9.05
CA GLU A 48 -2.10 -4.40 -8.18
C GLU A 48 -0.75 -4.30 -8.93
N GLN A 49 -0.76 -4.38 -10.28
CA GLN A 49 0.47 -4.38 -11.10
C GLN A 49 0.95 -2.99 -11.51
N ALA A 50 0.17 -1.94 -11.25
CA ALA A 50 0.46 -0.58 -11.70
C ALA A 50 1.39 0.22 -10.74
N ALA A 51 2.06 -0.44 -9.79
CA ALA A 51 2.87 0.18 -8.74
C ALA A 51 4.37 -0.14 -8.85
#